data_AF-A0A3P6QYN8-F1
#
_entry.id   AF-A0A3P6QYN8-F1
#
_cell.length_a   1.000
_cell.length_b   1.000
_cell.length_c   1.000
_cell.angle_alpha   90.00
_cell.angle_beta   90.00
_cell.angle_gamma   90.00
#
_symmetry.space_group_name_H-M   'P 1'
#
loop_
_entity.id
_entity.type
_entity.pdbx_description
1 polymer ?
#
loop_
_entity_poly.entity_id
_entity_poly.type
_entity_poly.pdbx_seq_one_letter_code
_entity_poly.pdbx_strand_id
1 'polypeptide(L)'
;MRPNEDILNEFYGLVELNAQKRYEAVSRLYMKVKSDPSVQEYCVERLIAGLSSTRAAARFGYGFFFDVIFFALSNFSSYMLSLFSIYTFKDSHRIYKLSAC
;
A
#
# COMPACT_ATOMS: atom_id res chain seq x y z
N MET A 1 7.62 19.72 5.55
CA MET A 1 6.22 20.14 5.35
C MET A 1 5.33 19.22 6.18
N ARG A 2 4.46 19.74 7.06
CA ARG A 2 3.54 18.87 7.82
C ARG A 2 2.37 18.54 6.88
N PRO A 3 2.14 17.26 6.54
CA PRO A 3 1.12 16.87 5.59
C PRO A 3 -0.28 17.21 6.12
N ASN A 4 -1.22 17.45 5.21
CA ASN A 4 -2.61 17.66 5.57
C ASN A 4 -3.16 16.39 6.26
N GLU A 5 -3.86 16.57 7.37
CA GLU A 5 -4.33 15.48 8.25
C GLU A 5 -5.24 14.49 7.48
N ASP A 6 -5.92 15.01 6.47
CA ASP A 6 -6.75 14.26 5.53
C ASP A 6 -5.97 13.21 4.72
N ILE A 7 -4.69 13.42 4.42
CA ILE A 7 -3.87 12.46 3.66
C ILE A 7 -3.38 11.35 4.59
N LEU A 8 -2.97 11.71 5.80
CA LEU A 8 -2.56 10.77 6.85
C LEU A 8 -3.69 9.79 7.21
N ASN A 9 -4.92 10.27 7.31
CA ASN A 9 -6.08 9.42 7.61
C ASN A 9 -6.30 8.32 6.57
N GLU A 10 -6.05 8.60 5.29
CA GLU A 10 -6.17 7.56 4.26
C GLU A 10 -5.05 6.52 4.34
N PHE A 11 -3.85 6.93 4.75
CA PHE A 11 -2.74 5.99 4.94
C PHE A 11 -3.02 4.97 6.05
N TYR A 12 -3.76 5.34 7.10
CA TYR A 12 -4.25 4.36 8.08
C TYR A 12 -5.25 3.37 7.45
N GLY A 13 -6.10 3.84 6.54
CA GLY A 13 -7.02 3.02 5.77
C GLY A 13 -6.35 1.97 4.88
N LEU A 14 -5.09 2.18 4.46
CA LEU A 14 -4.33 1.18 3.70
C LEU A 14 -4.02 -0.07 4.52
N VAL A 15 -3.87 0.07 5.85
CA VAL A 15 -3.45 -1.02 6.75
C VAL A 15 -4.66 -1.80 7.30
N GLU A 16 -5.87 -1.44 6.89
CA GLU A 16 -7.10 -2.14 7.27
C GLU A 16 -7.13 -3.59 6.75
N LEU A 17 -7.64 -4.51 7.57
CA LEU A 17 -7.81 -5.91 7.14
C LEU A 17 -8.96 -6.06 6.13
N ASN A 18 -9.93 -5.14 6.16
CA ASN A 18 -11.07 -5.16 5.26
C ASN A 18 -10.66 -4.66 3.85
N ALA A 19 -10.81 -5.53 2.85
CA ALA A 19 -10.43 -5.25 1.47
C ALA A 19 -11.17 -4.05 0.86
N GLN A 20 -12.46 -3.88 1.17
CA GLN A 20 -13.28 -2.77 0.68
C GLN A 20 -12.75 -1.43 1.22
N LYS A 21 -12.49 -1.35 2.53
CA LYS A 21 -11.93 -0.14 3.16
C LYS A 21 -10.57 0.24 2.58
N ARG A 22 -9.71 -0.75 2.33
CA ARG A 22 -8.42 -0.53 1.68
C ARG A 22 -8.57 0.03 0.27
N TYR A 23 -9.47 -0.56 -0.52
CA TYR A 23 -9.73 -0.10 -1.88
C TYR A 23 -10.23 1.35 -1.91
N GLU A 24 -11.14 1.70 -1.01
CA GLU A 24 -11.64 3.07 -0.89
C GLU A 24 -10.55 4.06 -0.47
N ALA A 25 -9.68 3.69 0.47
CA ALA A 25 -8.54 4.52 0.88
C ALA A 25 -7.56 4.75 -0.28
N VAL A 26 -7.27 3.71 -1.07
CA VAL A 26 -6.44 3.78 -2.28
C VAL A 26 -7.06 4.71 -3.32
N SER A 27 -8.36 4.59 -3.55
CA SER A 27 -9.09 5.44 -4.49
C SER A 27 -9.05 6.92 -4.08
N ARG A 28 -9.28 7.21 -2.79
CA ARG A 28 -9.23 8.59 -2.27
C ARG A 28 -7.82 9.18 -2.33
N LEU A 29 -6.79 8.40 -2.00
CA LEU A 29 -5.40 8.83 -2.14
C LEU A 29 -5.02 9.08 -3.61
N TYR A 30 -5.45 8.21 -4.51
CA TYR A 30 -5.22 8.38 -5.95
C TYR A 30 -5.83 9.70 -6.45
N MET A 31 -7.08 9.99 -6.06
CA MET A 31 -7.74 11.25 -6.43
C MET A 31 -7.01 12.47 -5.88
N LYS A 32 -6.50 12.40 -4.63
CA LYS A 32 -5.71 13.47 -3.99
C LYS A 32 -4.37 13.71 -4.71
N VAL A 33 -3.63 12.64 -5.05
CA VAL A 33 -2.38 12.73 -5.80
C VAL A 33 -2.62 13.28 -7.22
N LYS A 34 -3.73 12.91 -7.85
CA LYS A 34 -4.11 13.43 -9.17
C LYS A 34 -4.48 14.92 -9.13
N SER A 35 -5.13 15.38 -8.07
CA SER A 35 -5.54 16.79 -7.93
C SER A 35 -4.39 17.71 -7.51
N ASP A 36 -3.44 17.21 -6.72
CA ASP A 36 -2.36 18.02 -6.18
C ASP A 36 -1.00 17.28 -6.31
N PRO A 37 -0.14 17.69 -7.26
CA PRO A 37 1.16 17.06 -7.46
C PRO A 37 2.13 17.29 -6.29
N SER A 38 1.91 18.29 -5.42
CA SER A 38 2.74 18.51 -4.23
C SER A 38 2.56 17.40 -3.18
N VAL A 39 1.42 16.70 -3.22
CA VAL A 39 1.12 15.56 -2.35
C VAL A 39 1.84 14.30 -2.82
N GLN A 40 2.23 14.23 -4.11
CA GLN A 40 2.86 13.06 -4.70
C GLN A 40 4.17 12.69 -4.01
N GLU A 41 5.05 13.67 -3.77
CA GLU A 41 6.35 13.45 -3.12
C GLU A 41 6.15 12.88 -1.70
N TYR A 42 5.25 13.48 -0.93
CA TYR A 42 4.90 12.99 0.41
C TYR A 42 4.33 11.56 0.39
N CYS A 43 3.46 11.25 -0.57
CA CYS A 43 2.89 9.91 -0.72
C CYS A 43 3.97 8.87 -1.05
N VAL A 44 4.93 9.20 -1.90
CA VAL A 44 6.05 8.30 -2.25
C VAL A 44 6.96 8.04 -1.04
N GLU A 45 7.34 9.08 -0.30
CA GLU A 45 8.14 8.89 0.94
C GLU A 45 7.42 7.98 1.95
N ARG A 46 6.12 8.18 2.13
CA ARG A 46 5.31 7.36 3.04
C ARG A 46 5.10 5.94 2.54
N LEU A 47 5.00 5.73 1.23
CA LEU A 47 4.98 4.41 0.61
C LEU A 47 6.26 3.63 0.92
N ILE A 48 7.42 4.25 0.75
CA ILE A 48 8.72 3.62 1.04
C ILE A 48 8.82 3.24 2.53
N ALA A 49 8.40 4.14 3.43
CA ALA A 49 8.35 3.86 4.86
C ALA A 49 7.34 2.75 5.22
N GLY A 50 6.20 2.70 4.53
CA GLY A 50 5.16 1.70 4.74
C GLY A 50 5.54 0.32 4.22
N LEU A 51 6.21 0.24 3.07
CA LEU A 51 6.74 -1.00 2.49
C LEU A 51 7.88 -1.61 3.31
N SER A 52 8.69 -0.77 3.96
CA SER A 52 9.74 -1.20 4.90
C SER A 52 9.21 -1.58 6.28
N SER A 53 7.91 -1.38 6.56
CA SER A 53 7.28 -1.77 7.82
C SER A 53 7.38 -3.28 8.08
N THR A 54 7.51 -3.70 9.34
CA THR A 54 7.48 -5.11 9.75
C THR A 54 6.08 -5.72 9.72
N ARG A 55 5.03 -4.90 9.58
CA ARG A 55 3.63 -5.37 9.56
C ARG A 55 3.22 -5.83 8.17
N ALA A 56 2.82 -7.09 8.04
CA ALA A 56 2.35 -7.65 6.76
C ALA A 56 1.16 -6.87 6.17
N ALA A 57 0.17 -6.51 6.99
CA ALA A 57 -0.99 -5.71 6.57
C ALA A 57 -0.58 -4.36 5.96
N ALA A 58 0.46 -3.72 6.50
CA ALA A 58 1.00 -2.50 5.93
C ALA A 58 1.62 -2.80 4.55
N ARG A 59 2.52 -3.78 4.45
CA ARG A 59 3.15 -4.13 3.16
C ARG A 59 2.13 -4.41 2.05
N PHE A 60 1.03 -5.09 2.36
CA PHE A 60 -0.06 -5.32 1.41
C PHE A 60 -0.77 -4.03 0.99
N GLY A 61 -1.16 -3.19 1.96
CA GLY A 61 -1.86 -1.93 1.68
C GLY A 61 -1.01 -0.93 0.90
N TYR A 62 0.21 -0.71 1.35
CA TYR A 62 1.16 0.19 0.69
C TYR A 62 1.63 -0.36 -0.66
N GLY A 63 1.81 -1.68 -0.80
CA GLY A 63 2.13 -2.30 -2.10
C GLY A 63 1.02 -2.11 -3.14
N PHE A 64 -0.23 -2.37 -2.75
CA PHE A 64 -1.37 -2.15 -3.63
C PHE A 64 -1.53 -0.68 -4.03
N PHE A 65 -1.32 0.26 -3.10
CA PHE A 65 -1.33 1.68 -3.43
C PHE A 65 -0.19 2.10 -4.36
N PHE A 66 1.02 1.55 -4.14
CA PHE A 66 2.18 1.78 -5.00
C PHE A 66 1.90 1.29 -6.43
N ASP A 67 1.35 0.09 -6.59
CA ASP A 67 1.02 -0.46 -7.90
C ASP A 67 -0.03 0.38 -8.63
N VAL A 68 -1.04 0.90 -7.92
CA VAL A 68 -2.06 1.78 -8.51
C VAL A 68 -1.47 3.12 -8.96
N ILE A 69 -0.62 3.76 -8.16
CA ILE A 69 0.08 4.99 -8.57
C ILE A 69 1.02 4.72 -9.72
N PHE A 70 1.83 3.65 -9.63
CA PHE A 70 2.77 3.28 -10.67
C PHE A 70 2.06 3.00 -11.99
N PHE A 71 0.94 2.28 -11.96
CA PHE A 71 0.09 2.04 -13.13
C PHE A 71 -0.56 3.32 -13.67
N ALA A 72 -0.99 4.23 -12.81
CA ALA A 72 -1.57 5.49 -13.25
C ALA A 72 -0.55 6.46 -13.88
N LEU A 73 0.72 6.37 -13.45
CA LEU A 73 1.83 7.18 -13.99
C LEU A 73 2.51 6.50 -15.19
N SER A 74 2.52 5.17 -15.22
CA SER A 74 3.17 4.35 -16.24
C SER A 74 2.11 3.68 -17.09
N ASN A 75 1.99 4.04 -18.36
CA ASN A 75 1.07 3.42 -19.33
C ASN A 75 1.43 1.95 -19.68
N PHE A 76 1.87 1.11 -18.72
CA PHE A 76 2.46 -0.20 -19.00
C PHE A 76 1.98 -1.36 -18.13
N SER A 77 1.97 -2.52 -18.79
CA SER A 77 1.17 -3.72 -18.55
C SER A 77 1.42 -4.47 -17.23
N SER A 78 0.35 -5.11 -16.77
CA SER A 78 0.08 -5.74 -15.48
C SER A 78 0.49 -7.22 -15.42
N TYR A 79 1.66 -7.55 -14.85
CA TYR A 79 2.03 -8.97 -14.58
C TYR A 79 2.79 -9.25 -13.27
N MET A 80 3.14 -8.27 -12.45
CA MET A 80 3.97 -8.51 -11.24
C MET A 80 3.19 -8.86 -9.96
N LEU A 81 1.87 -8.64 -9.94
CA LEU A 81 1.01 -8.81 -8.75
C LEU A 81 0.78 -10.28 -8.33
N SER A 82 0.86 -11.25 -9.25
CA SER A 82 0.63 -12.66 -8.89
C SER A 82 1.82 -13.27 -8.14
N LEU A 83 3.05 -12.85 -8.43
CA LEU A 83 4.26 -13.42 -7.81
C LEU A 83 4.48 -12.89 -6.38
N PHE A 84 4.18 -11.61 -6.12
CA PHE A 84 4.37 -11.03 -4.78
C PHE A 84 3.33 -11.55 -3.77
N SER A 85 2.10 -11.79 -4.21
CA SER A 85 1.05 -12.40 -3.39
C SER A 85 1.35 -13.87 -3.04
N ILE A 86 1.97 -14.63 -3.96
CA ILE A 86 2.36 -16.03 -3.71
C ILE A 86 3.56 -16.10 -2.75
N TYR A 87 4.55 -15.22 -2.89
CA TYR A 87 5.74 -15.23 -2.03
C TYR A 87 5.41 -14.89 -0.57
N THR A 88 4.55 -13.89 -0.34
CA THR A 88 4.19 -13.43 1.01
C THR A 88 3.15 -14.31 1.71
N PHE A 89 2.28 -15.01 0.96
CA PHE A 89 1.39 -16.04 1.52
C PHE A 89 2.17 -17.27 2.01
N LYS A 90 3.23 -17.66 1.29
CA LYS A 90 4.09 -18.79 1.67
C LYS A 90 4.89 -18.53 2.96
N ASP A 91 5.31 -17.27 3.19
CA ASP A 91 5.98 -16.89 4.45
C ASP A 91 5.01 -16.78 5.63
N SER A 92 3.78 -16.30 5.41
CA SER A 92 2.78 -16.22 6.49
C SER A 92 2.45 -17.60 7.07
N HIS A 93 2.34 -18.65 6.24
CA HIS A 93 2.16 -20.03 6.71
C HIS A 93 3.38 -20.62 7.44
N ARG A 94 4.58 -20.05 7.26
CA ARG A 94 5.80 -20.52 7.93
C ARG A 94 5.92 -19.96 9.35
N ILE A 95 5.47 -18.72 9.57
CA ILE A 95 5.49 -18.05 10.87
C ILE A 95 4.50 -18.70 11.85
N TYR A 96 3.31 -19.11 11.39
CA TYR A 96 2.34 -19.82 12.27
C TYR A 96 2.77 -21.25 12.66
N LYS A 97 3.73 -21.86 11.95
CA LYS A 97 4.26 -23.19 12.30
C LYS A 97 5.43 -23.15 13.29
N LEU A 98 6.09 -22.01 13.47
CA LEU A 98 7.25 -21.86 14.38
C LEU A 98 6.87 -21.34 15.77
N SER A 99 5.63 -20.91 15.99
CA SER A 99 5.14 -20.44 17.28
C SER A 99 4.28 -21.48 18.04
N ALA A 100 4.28 -22.74 17.57
CA ALA A 100 3.50 -23.85 18.12
C ALA A 100 4.36 -25.04 18.61
N CYS A 101 5.66 -24.81 18.84
CA CYS A 101 6.55 -25.74 19.56
C CYS A 101 7.14 -25.05 20.78
#